data_AF-A0A3D3IBA7-F1
#
_entry.id   AF-A0A3D3IBA7-F1
#
_cell.length_a   1.000
_cell.length_b   1.000
_cell.length_c   1.000
_cell.angle_alpha   90.00
_cell.angle_beta   90.00
_cell.angle_gamma   90.00
#
_symmetry.space_group_name_H-M   'P 1'
#
loop_
_entity.id
_entity.type
_entity.pdbx_description
1 polymer ?
#
loop_
_entity_poly.entity_id
_entity_poly.type
_entity_poly.pdbx_seq_one_letter_code
_entity_poly.pdbx_strand_id
1 'polypeptide(L)'
;MNTTQQADPEKSKEAEPWMIFATSIVLILVGLGFGYYKFSNGQLARFLFEHGVKVTGTVVSESRSGKQAGETFYYELSYNWEDTPYVFKTSSKIDSYNVGDEVEVMLNPENPEEVLSPLDINKGSYMWSLIILTLGGFIFWLGLRKVKEKSSALPQG
;
A
#
# COMPACT_ATOMS: atom_id res chain seq x y z
N MET A 1 51.19 -30.13 -19.45
CA MET A 1 51.29 -28.89 -18.66
C MET A 1 49.90 -28.30 -18.59
N ASN A 2 49.16 -28.59 -17.52
CA ASN A 2 47.83 -28.04 -17.30
C ASN A 2 47.98 -26.76 -16.48
N THR A 3 47.74 -25.61 -17.10
CA THR A 3 47.65 -24.33 -16.41
C THR A 3 46.27 -24.24 -15.79
N THR A 4 46.19 -24.51 -14.49
CA THR A 4 45.01 -24.30 -13.66
C THR A 4 44.64 -22.82 -13.72
N GLN A 5 43.53 -22.47 -14.37
CA GLN A 5 42.88 -21.17 -14.17
C GLN A 5 42.36 -21.16 -12.72
N GLN A 6 43.06 -20.43 -11.86
CA GLN A 6 42.55 -20.07 -10.55
C GLN A 6 41.35 -19.13 -10.77
N ALA A 7 40.14 -19.65 -10.56
CA ALA A 7 38.95 -18.82 -10.43
C ALA A 7 39.14 -17.93 -9.20
N ASP A 8 39.33 -16.64 -9.46
CA ASP A 8 39.44 -15.57 -8.46
C ASP A 8 38.14 -15.55 -7.62
N PRO A 9 38.21 -15.73 -6.29
CA PRO A 9 37.02 -15.83 -5.45
C PRO A 9 36.34 -14.47 -5.42
N GLU A 10 35.19 -14.40 -6.11
CA GLU A 10 34.04 -13.58 -5.77
C GLU A 10 34.37 -12.26 -5.03
N LYS A 11 34.95 -11.31 -5.75
CA LYS A 11 35.06 -9.92 -5.30
C LYS A 11 33.64 -9.38 -5.15
N SER A 12 33.02 -9.56 -3.99
CA SER A 12 31.72 -8.98 -3.66
C SER A 12 31.86 -7.48 -3.91
N LYS A 13 31.25 -6.98 -4.98
CA LYS A 13 31.26 -5.56 -5.30
C LYS A 13 30.58 -4.85 -4.14
N GLU A 14 31.36 -4.28 -3.22
CA GLU A 14 30.80 -3.45 -2.18
C GLU A 14 29.95 -2.37 -2.84
N ALA A 15 28.70 -2.23 -2.39
CA ALA A 15 27.81 -1.21 -2.93
C ALA A 15 28.46 0.17 -2.76
N GLU A 16 28.55 0.92 -3.86
CA GLU A 16 29.06 2.28 -3.85
C GLU A 16 28.17 3.15 -2.94
N PRO A 17 28.74 4.09 -2.16
CA PRO A 17 27.98 4.85 -1.17
C PRO A 17 26.75 5.57 -1.72
N TRP A 18 26.82 6.09 -2.95
CA TRP A 18 25.68 6.74 -3.60
C TRP A 18 24.52 5.76 -3.85
N MET A 19 24.79 4.48 -4.12
CA MET A 19 23.74 3.46 -4.28
C MET A 19 23.00 3.23 -2.97
N ILE A 20 23.70 3.24 -1.83
CA ILE A 20 23.09 3.11 -0.50
C ILE A 20 22.11 4.26 -0.24
N PHE A 21 22.52 5.49 -0.52
CA PHE A 21 21.67 6.66 -0.37
C PHE A 21 20.50 6.67 -1.37
N ALA A 22 20.74 6.32 -2.63
CA ALA A 22 19.70 6.23 -3.65
C ALA A 22 18.62 5.21 -3.26
N THR A 23 19.01 4.00 -2.85
CA THR A 23 18.07 2.96 -2.41
C THR A 23 17.28 3.41 -1.19
N SER A 24 17.94 4.04 -0.20
CA SER A 24 17.27 4.60 0.97
C SER A 24 16.19 5.63 0.58
N ILE A 25 16.52 6.58 -0.30
CA ILE A 25 15.57 7.63 -0.70
C ILE A 25 14.37 7.01 -1.41
N VAL A 26 14.60 6.06 -2.32
CA VAL A 26 13.51 5.37 -3.02
C VAL A 26 12.59 4.67 -2.02
N LEU A 27 13.14 3.94 -1.05
CA LEU A 27 12.34 3.28 -0.01
C LEU A 27 11.53 4.27 0.81
N ILE A 28 12.13 5.40 1.22
CA ILE A 28 11.42 6.43 1.99
C ILE A 28 10.26 7.01 1.17
N LEU A 29 10.49 7.35 -0.11
CA LEU A 29 9.45 7.89 -0.98
C LEU A 29 8.31 6.89 -1.20
N VAL A 30 8.62 5.62 -1.44
CA VAL A 30 7.62 4.55 -1.54
C VAL A 30 6.84 4.40 -0.24
N GLY A 31 7.54 4.40 0.91
CA GLY A 31 6.93 4.34 2.23
C GLY A 31 5.97 5.51 2.49
N LEU A 32 6.39 6.74 2.16
CA LEU A 32 5.57 7.95 2.27
C LEU A 32 4.36 7.90 1.34
N GLY A 33 4.53 7.52 0.07
CA GLY A 33 3.42 7.41 -0.88
C GLY A 33 2.38 6.39 -0.44
N PHE A 34 2.82 5.21 0.00
CA PHE A 34 1.94 4.18 0.52
C PHE A 34 1.25 4.59 1.83
N GLY A 35 1.98 5.31 2.69
CA GLY A 35 1.46 5.88 3.94
C GLY A 35 0.38 6.93 3.69
N TYR A 36 0.63 7.87 2.78
CA TYR A 36 -0.33 8.91 2.39
C TYR A 36 -1.61 8.31 1.81
N TYR A 37 -1.47 7.36 0.88
CA TYR A 37 -2.62 6.67 0.29
C TYR A 37 -3.49 5.98 1.35
N LYS A 38 -2.88 5.24 2.27
CA LYS A 38 -3.61 4.58 3.37
C LYS A 38 -4.20 5.57 4.37
N PHE A 39 -3.51 6.67 4.65
CA PHE A 39 -3.99 7.73 5.53
C PHE A 39 -5.22 8.45 4.95
N SER A 40 -5.20 8.76 3.65
CA SER A 40 -6.34 9.37 2.95
C SER A 40 -7.60 8.51 3.08
N ASN A 41 -7.50 7.20 2.84
CA ASN A 41 -8.63 6.29 2.98
C ASN A 41 -9.11 6.17 4.43
N GLY A 42 -8.20 6.25 5.41
CA GLY A 42 -8.54 6.24 6.83
C GLY A 42 -9.27 7.52 7.28
N GLN A 43 -8.90 8.67 6.74
CA GLN A 43 -9.60 9.93 7.00
C GLN A 43 -11.00 9.92 6.40
N LEU A 44 -11.15 9.42 5.17
CA LEU A 44 -12.46 9.26 4.55
C LEU A 44 -13.35 8.32 5.39
N ALA A 45 -12.81 7.22 5.90
CA ALA A 45 -13.55 6.31 6.78
C ALA A 45 -14.00 6.97 8.09
N ARG A 46 -13.16 7.80 8.70
CA ARG A 46 -13.53 8.57 9.89
C ARG A 46 -14.60 9.61 9.57
N PHE A 47 -14.41 10.36 8.49
CA PHE A 47 -15.37 11.36 8.03
C PHE A 47 -16.74 10.74 7.76
N LEU A 48 -16.79 9.63 7.02
CA LEU A 48 -18.03 8.91 6.72
C LEU A 48 -18.66 8.27 7.97
N PHE A 49 -17.88 7.90 8.97
CA PHE A 49 -18.42 7.41 10.23
C PHE A 49 -19.10 8.51 11.06
N GLU A 50 -18.60 9.75 10.98
CA GLU A 50 -19.13 10.90 11.74
C GLU A 50 -20.23 11.67 10.98
N HIS A 51 -20.13 11.74 9.65
CA HIS A 51 -20.96 12.61 8.81
C HIS A 51 -21.61 11.89 7.61
N GLY A 52 -21.28 10.62 7.40
CA GLY A 52 -21.81 9.86 6.28
C GLY A 52 -23.29 9.53 6.46
N VAL A 53 -23.99 9.45 5.33
CA VAL A 53 -25.39 9.00 5.27
C VAL A 53 -25.42 7.54 4.85
N LYS A 54 -26.24 6.74 5.53
CA LYS A 54 -26.46 5.35 5.16
C LYS A 54 -27.45 5.25 4.02
N VAL A 55 -27.08 4.54 2.96
CA VAL A 55 -27.99 4.21 1.85
C VAL A 55 -27.89 2.73 1.53
N THR A 56 -29.01 2.16 1.11
CA THR A 56 -29.07 0.79 0.64
C THR A 56 -28.59 0.72 -0.81
N GLY A 57 -27.52 -0.02 -1.04
CA GLY A 57 -27.08 -0.41 -2.37
C GLY A 57 -27.44 -1.86 -2.67
N THR A 58 -27.59 -2.20 -3.94
CA THR A 58 -27.83 -3.57 -4.41
C THR A 58 -26.61 -4.08 -5.16
N VAL A 59 -26.17 -5.30 -4.86
CA VAL A 59 -25.07 -5.94 -5.59
C VAL A 59 -25.55 -6.31 -7.00
N VAL A 60 -24.98 -5.68 -8.02
CA VAL A 60 -25.35 -5.87 -9.43
C VAL A 60 -24.39 -6.80 -10.18
N SER A 61 -23.13 -6.90 -9.73
CA SER A 61 -22.17 -7.82 -10.30
C SER A 61 -21.19 -8.36 -9.26
N GLU A 62 -20.76 -9.60 -9.48
CA GLU A 62 -19.70 -10.27 -8.74
C GLU A 62 -18.70 -10.84 -9.76
N SER A 63 -17.41 -10.68 -9.49
CA SER A 63 -16.36 -11.37 -10.22
C SER A 63 -15.28 -11.88 -9.26
N ARG A 64 -14.55 -12.90 -9.68
CA ARG A 64 -13.52 -13.55 -8.87
C ARG A 64 -12.19 -13.53 -9.61
N SER A 65 -11.11 -13.27 -8.89
CA SER A 65 -9.75 -13.37 -9.42
C SER A 65 -8.85 -14.11 -8.45
N GLY A 66 -8.04 -15.05 -8.96
CA GLY A 66 -7.08 -15.82 -8.17
C GLY A 66 -7.25 -17.33 -8.31
N LYS A 67 -6.45 -18.08 -7.56
CA LYS A 67 -6.61 -19.53 -7.37
C LYS A 67 -7.34 -19.76 -6.04
N GLN A 68 -8.04 -20.89 -5.88
CA GLN A 68 -8.88 -21.24 -4.72
C GLN A 68 -8.33 -20.84 -3.33
N ALA A 69 -7.01 -20.90 -3.09
CA ALA A 69 -6.40 -20.55 -1.80
C ALA A 69 -6.15 -19.04 -1.57
N GLY A 70 -6.51 -18.17 -2.52
CA GLY A 70 -6.26 -16.73 -2.47
C GLY A 70 -7.19 -15.94 -3.39
N GLU A 71 -8.41 -16.44 -3.58
CA GLU A 71 -9.43 -15.74 -4.37
C GLU A 71 -9.76 -14.38 -3.76
N THR A 72 -9.81 -13.37 -4.63
CA THR A 72 -10.36 -12.07 -4.32
C THR A 72 -11.68 -11.95 -5.05
N PHE A 73 -12.72 -11.67 -4.29
CA PHE A 73 -14.07 -11.40 -4.76
C PHE A 73 -14.18 -9.90 -5.00
N TYR A 74 -14.71 -9.51 -6.14
CA TYR A 74 -14.93 -8.13 -6.54
C TYR A 74 -16.42 -7.94 -6.73
N TYR A 75 -16.97 -6.90 -6.10
CA TYR A 75 -18.38 -6.61 -6.09
C TYR A 75 -18.63 -5.22 -6.68
N GLU A 76 -19.69 -5.10 -7.45
CA GLU A 76 -20.22 -3.84 -7.94
C GLU A 76 -21.60 -3.63 -7.33
N LEU A 77 -21.76 -2.51 -6.63
CA LEU A 77 -22.99 -2.13 -5.94
C LEU A 77 -23.59 -0.92 -6.65
N SER A 78 -24.88 -1.00 -6.97
CA SER A 78 -25.67 0.11 -7.48
C SER A 78 -26.46 0.73 -6.35
N TYR A 79 -26.45 2.05 -6.23
CA TYR A 79 -27.22 2.79 -5.23
C TYR A 79 -27.72 4.11 -5.81
N ASN A 80 -28.77 4.67 -5.23
CA ASN A 80 -29.33 5.95 -5.65
C ASN A 80 -29.09 7.01 -4.57
N TRP A 81 -28.67 8.19 -5.00
CA TRP A 81 -28.62 9.38 -4.17
C TRP A 81 -29.35 10.51 -4.89
N GLU A 82 -30.38 11.08 -4.27
CA GLU A 82 -31.21 12.15 -4.86
C GLU A 82 -31.64 11.85 -6.31
N ASP A 83 -32.24 10.66 -6.52
CA ASP A 83 -32.69 10.15 -7.83
C ASP A 83 -31.59 9.94 -8.89
N THR A 84 -30.32 10.11 -8.52
CA THR A 84 -29.17 9.86 -9.39
C THR A 84 -28.57 8.49 -9.08
N PRO A 85 -28.42 7.60 -10.07
CA PRO A 85 -27.81 6.30 -9.88
C PRO A 85 -26.28 6.39 -9.87
N TYR A 86 -25.67 5.69 -8.92
CA TYR A 86 -24.23 5.59 -8.77
C TYR A 86 -23.80 4.12 -8.65
N VAL A 87 -22.53 3.90 -8.96
CA VAL A 87 -21.91 2.58 -8.89
C VAL A 87 -20.68 2.62 -8.02
N PHE A 88 -20.66 1.76 -7.01
CA PHE A 88 -19.56 1.59 -6.08
C PHE A 88 -18.90 0.22 -6.27
N LYS A 89 -17.56 0.19 -6.26
CA LYS A 89 -16.78 -1.04 -6.44
C LYS A 89 -16.01 -1.35 -5.18
N THR A 90 -16.17 -2.57 -4.68
CA THR A 90 -15.40 -3.07 -3.54
C THR A 90 -14.89 -4.48 -3.81
N SER A 91 -14.09 -4.98 -2.88
CA SER A 91 -13.52 -6.32 -2.95
C SER A 91 -13.45 -6.97 -1.58
N SER A 92 -13.36 -8.28 -1.52
CA SER A 92 -13.14 -9.01 -0.28
C SER A 92 -12.29 -10.24 -0.54
N LYS A 93 -11.58 -10.69 0.50
CA LYS A 93 -10.92 -12.01 0.47
C LYS A 93 -11.85 -13.13 0.91
N ILE A 94 -13.05 -12.78 1.36
CA ILE A 94 -14.08 -13.71 1.82
C ILE A 94 -15.30 -13.48 0.92
N ASP A 95 -15.92 -14.56 0.48
CA ASP A 95 -17.19 -14.46 -0.24
C ASP A 95 -18.24 -13.86 0.71
N SER A 96 -18.57 -12.59 0.52
CA SER A 96 -19.32 -11.78 1.49
C SER A 96 -20.72 -11.47 1.03
N TYR A 97 -20.96 -11.40 -0.28
CA TYR A 97 -22.23 -11.00 -0.88
C TYR A 97 -22.53 -11.80 -2.14
N ASN A 98 -23.82 -11.92 -2.48
CA ASN A 98 -24.31 -12.45 -3.74
C ASN A 98 -24.96 -11.34 -4.57
N VAL A 99 -25.07 -11.57 -5.88
CA VAL A 99 -25.84 -10.67 -6.76
C VAL A 99 -27.30 -10.63 -6.32
N GLY A 100 -27.84 -9.42 -6.18
CA GLY A 100 -29.18 -9.16 -5.65
C GLY A 100 -29.24 -8.85 -4.16
N ASP A 101 -28.14 -9.03 -3.41
CA ASP A 101 -28.11 -8.68 -2.00
C ASP A 101 -28.21 -7.16 -1.80
N GLU A 102 -28.98 -6.75 -0.80
CA GLU A 102 -29.05 -5.37 -0.32
C GLU A 102 -28.01 -5.16 0.79
N VAL A 103 -27.18 -4.13 0.62
CA VAL A 103 -26.05 -3.83 1.51
C VAL A 103 -26.11 -2.36 1.90
N GLU A 104 -26.01 -2.07 3.20
CA GLU A 104 -25.83 -0.70 3.68
C GLU A 104 -24.44 -0.19 3.32
N VAL A 105 -24.38 0.93 2.61
CA VAL A 105 -23.14 1.67 2.32
C VAL A 105 -23.21 3.05 2.97
N MET A 106 -22.06 3.58 3.37
CA MET A 106 -21.94 4.95 3.89
C MET A 106 -21.45 5.86 2.77
N LEU A 107 -22.22 6.90 2.45
CA LEU A 107 -21.89 7.89 1.42
C LEU A 107 -21.64 9.27 2.02
N ASN A 108 -20.82 10.07 1.33
CA ASN A 108 -20.62 11.48 1.64
C ASN A 108 -21.69 12.30 0.90
N PRO A 109 -22.64 12.95 1.59
CA PRO A 109 -23.70 13.72 0.91
C PRO A 109 -23.17 14.92 0.12
N GLU A 110 -21.99 15.45 0.47
CA GLU A 110 -21.32 16.53 -0.25
C GLU A 110 -20.57 16.03 -1.50
N ASN A 111 -20.18 14.77 -1.51
CA ASN A 111 -19.51 14.12 -2.63
C ASN A 111 -19.98 12.65 -2.77
N PRO A 112 -21.10 12.39 -3.48
CA PRO A 112 -21.73 11.08 -3.50
C PRO A 112 -20.86 9.95 -4.08
N GLU A 113 -19.80 10.27 -4.83
CA GLU A 113 -18.85 9.27 -5.33
C GLU A 113 -17.98 8.66 -4.22
N GLU A 114 -17.83 9.37 -3.09
CA GLU A 114 -17.09 8.90 -1.93
C GLU A 114 -17.96 8.01 -1.06
N VAL A 115 -17.84 6.70 -1.30
CA VAL A 115 -18.59 5.67 -0.59
C VAL A 115 -17.67 4.65 0.06
N LEU A 116 -18.07 4.16 1.22
CA LEU A 116 -17.45 3.03 1.88
C LEU A 116 -18.48 1.94 2.18
N SER A 117 -18.12 0.71 1.86
CA SER A 117 -18.85 -0.46 2.37
C SER A 117 -18.26 -0.93 3.70
N PRO A 118 -19.03 -1.72 4.49
CA PRO A 118 -18.52 -2.38 5.69
C PRO A 118 -17.25 -3.20 5.46
N LEU A 119 -17.04 -3.70 4.23
CA LEU A 119 -15.84 -4.46 3.87
C LEU A 119 -14.58 -3.59 3.83
N ASP A 120 -14.72 -2.28 3.59
CA ASP A 120 -13.60 -1.36 3.37
C ASP A 120 -13.04 -0.79 4.68
N ILE A 121 -13.85 -0.80 5.75
CA ILE A 121 -13.54 -0.17 7.04
C ILE A 121 -12.27 -0.74 7.69
N ASN A 122 -11.87 -1.98 7.36
CA ASN A 122 -10.73 -2.66 7.97
C ASN A 122 -9.55 -2.96 7.03
N LYS A 123 -9.54 -2.42 5.80
CA LYS A 123 -8.51 -2.76 4.77
C LYS A 123 -7.18 -2.02 4.90
N GLY A 124 -6.93 -1.33 6.01
CA GLY A 124 -5.84 -0.34 6.10
C GLY A 124 -4.94 -0.45 7.32
N SER A 125 -4.04 -1.44 7.37
CA SER A 125 -2.90 -1.35 8.28
C SER A 125 -1.77 -0.52 7.65
N TYR A 126 -1.49 0.66 8.21
CA TYR A 126 -0.36 1.53 7.85
C TYR A 126 1.00 0.91 8.26
N MET A 127 1.00 -0.25 8.89
CA MET A 127 2.18 -0.96 9.40
C MET A 127 3.21 -1.24 8.30
N TRP A 128 2.79 -1.56 7.07
CA TRP A 128 3.73 -1.76 5.95
C TRP A 128 4.46 -0.48 5.53
N SER A 129 3.78 0.67 5.56
CA SER A 129 4.43 1.96 5.33
C SER A 129 5.48 2.23 6.40
N LEU A 130 5.15 1.99 7.67
CA LEU A 130 6.10 2.14 8.79
C LEU A 130 7.32 1.21 8.66
N ILE A 131 7.12 -0.05 8.27
CA ILE A 131 8.21 -1.00 8.05
C ILE A 131 9.15 -0.47 6.96
N ILE A 132 8.60 -0.06 5.81
CA ILE A 132 9.39 0.47 4.67
C ILE A 132 10.16 1.73 5.08
N LEU A 133 9.51 2.67 5.78
CA LEU A 133 10.14 3.89 6.27
C LEU A 133 11.28 3.61 7.25
N THR A 134 11.06 2.68 8.19
CA THR A 134 12.08 2.28 9.17
C THR A 134 13.27 1.62 8.47
N LEU A 135 13.02 0.76 7.48
CA LEU A 135 14.07 0.12 6.69
C LEU A 135 14.88 1.14 5.87
N GLY A 136 14.19 2.09 5.23
CA GLY A 136 14.82 3.19 4.49
C GLY A 136 15.70 4.05 5.40
N GLY A 137 15.19 4.46 6.56
CA GLY A 137 15.95 5.21 7.56
C GLY A 137 17.16 4.44 8.11
N PHE A 138 17.03 3.12 8.31
CA PHE A 138 18.14 2.28 8.74
C PHE A 138 19.26 2.20 7.69
N ILE A 139 18.90 2.02 6.41
CA ILE A 139 19.87 2.01 5.30
C ILE A 139 20.55 3.37 5.17
N PHE A 140 19.79 4.47 5.31
CA PHE A 140 20.34 5.83 5.32
C PHE A 140 21.41 5.99 6.41
N TRP A 141 21.10 5.53 7.61
CA TRP A 141 22.00 5.60 8.76
C TRP A 141 23.29 4.79 8.56
N LEU A 142 23.20 3.59 7.95
CA LEU A 142 24.37 2.82 7.54
C LEU A 142 25.24 3.58 6.51
N GLY A 143 24.60 4.27 5.56
CA GLY A 143 25.29 5.17 4.62
C GLY A 143 26.09 6.26 5.33
N LEU A 144 25.49 6.94 6.31
CA LEU A 144 26.16 7.96 7.12
C LEU A 144 27.36 7.39 7.89
N ARG A 145 27.20 6.20 8.48
CA ARG A 145 28.28 5.52 9.22
C ARG A 145 29.46 5.21 8.31
N LYS A 146 29.22 4.68 7.10
CA LYS A 146 30.28 4.37 6.13
C LYS A 146 31.02 5.62 5.66
N VAL A 147 30.32 6.74 5.47
CA VAL A 147 30.95 8.04 5.14
C VAL A 147 31.81 8.54 6.30
N LYS A 148 31.33 8.44 7.55
CA LYS A 148 32.08 8.86 8.74
C LYS A 148 33.36 8.05 8.94
N GLU A 149 33.29 6.73 8.73
CA GLU A 149 34.47 5.84 8.79
C GLU A 149 35.50 6.21 7.71
N LYS A 150 35.06 6.45 6.45
CA LYS A 150 35.94 6.90 5.37
C LYS A 150 36.57 8.27 5.63
N SER A 151 35.83 9.20 6.21
CA SER A 151 36.33 10.53 6.59
C SER A 151 37.33 10.48 7.74
N SER A 152 37.20 9.52 8.65
CA SER A 152 38.11 9.36 9.80
C SER A 152 39.41 8.63 9.43
N ALA A 153 39.42 7.93 8.29
CA ALA A 153 40.58 7.20 7.76
C ALA A 153 41.47 8.05 6.83
N LEU A 154 41.07 9.27 6.48
CA LEU A 154 41.90 10.20 5.71
C LEU A 154 42.82 10.97 6.68
N PRO A 155 44.14 11.02 6.42
CA PRO A 155 45.04 11.82 7.26
C PRO A 155 44.63 13.30 7.16
N GLN A 156 44.49 13.96 8.31
CA GLN A 156 44.34 15.41 8.36
C GLN A 156 45.68 16.01 7.92
N GLY A 157 45.73 16.45 6.66
CA GLY A 157 46.81 17.26 6.11
C GLY A 157 46.58 18.73 6.37
#